data_AF-A0A0R2NP67-F1
#
_entry.id   AF-A0A0R2NP67-F1
#
_cell.length_a   1.000
_cell.length_b   1.000
_cell.length_c   1.000
_cell.angle_alpha   90.00
_cell.angle_beta   90.00
_cell.angle_gamma   90.00
#
_symmetry.space_group_name_H-M   'P 1'
#
loop_
_entity.id
_entity.type
_entity.pdbx_description
1 polymer ?
#
loop_
_entity_poly.entity_id
_entity_poly.type
_entity_poly.pdbx_seq_one_letter_code
_entity_poly.pdbx_strand_id
1 'polypeptide(L)'
;MQIEPKDVIVLGSIRRGKKKFSNIQNETKISSEELNLILEELENKKFIKVEEKKGFFGKKIELEVTEEGSNELDKKIIEIQDKWKEMQLIYENGDKQKLQQKMEENKSVLPTMMFFGVMDMMMFSMMFSMMGVGMSDYVSQEDMANDGSMDDGSMDDGSMDDGGFDFDIGF
;
A
#
# COMPACT_ATOMS: atom_id res chain seq x y z
N MET A 1 3.91 -18.05 10.16
CA MET A 1 3.28 -17.72 8.86
C MET A 1 3.84 -16.40 8.42
N GLN A 2 4.31 -16.30 7.17
CA GLN A 2 4.79 -15.02 6.63
C GLN A 2 3.59 -14.26 6.04
N ILE A 3 3.61 -12.94 6.13
CA ILE A 3 2.65 -12.04 5.49
C ILE A 3 3.15 -11.74 4.07
N GLU A 4 2.27 -11.85 3.06
CA GLU A 4 2.64 -11.68 1.66
C GLU A 4 2.77 -10.19 1.29
N PRO A 5 3.52 -9.82 0.23
CA PRO A 5 3.76 -8.41 -0.12
C PRO A 5 2.49 -7.55 -0.26
N LYS A 6 1.41 -8.11 -0.82
CA LYS A 6 0.12 -7.42 -0.95
C LYS A 6 -0.60 -7.26 0.38
N ASP A 7 -0.53 -8.25 1.26
CA ASP A 7 -1.06 -8.14 2.62
C ASP A 7 -0.38 -7.01 3.40
N VAL A 8 0.95 -6.87 3.24
CA VAL A 8 1.72 -5.78 3.87
C VAL A 8 1.22 -4.41 3.37
N ILE A 9 0.94 -4.28 2.07
CA ILE A 9 0.37 -3.07 1.46
C ILE A 9 -1.02 -2.76 2.06
N VAL A 10 -1.92 -3.74 2.12
CA VAL A 10 -3.26 -3.58 2.70
C VAL A 10 -3.18 -3.19 4.17
N LEU A 11 -2.36 -3.89 4.96
CA LEU A 11 -2.15 -3.60 6.38
C LEU A 11 -1.59 -2.18 6.58
N GLY A 12 -0.67 -1.75 5.71
CA GLY A 12 -0.15 -0.39 5.67
C GLY A 12 -1.20 0.67 5.38
N SER A 13 -2.08 0.43 4.41
CA SER A 13 -3.21 1.31 4.06
C SER A 13 -4.16 1.51 5.26
N ILE A 14 -4.50 0.42 5.95
CA ILE A 14 -5.36 0.48 7.15
C ILE A 14 -4.65 1.25 8.28
N ARG A 15 -3.36 0.99 8.50
CA ARG A 15 -2.56 1.70 9.53
C ARG A 15 -2.48 3.21 9.26
N ARG A 16 -2.45 3.63 7.99
CA ARG A 16 -2.50 5.03 7.57
C ARG A 16 -3.88 5.67 7.69
N GLY A 17 -4.89 4.92 8.14
CA GLY A 17 -6.22 5.43 8.44
C GLY A 17 -7.29 5.13 7.39
N LYS A 18 -7.00 4.33 6.35
CA LYS A 18 -8.07 3.85 5.45
C LYS A 18 -8.90 2.77 6.15
N LYS A 19 -10.02 3.19 6.75
CA LYS A 19 -10.88 2.28 7.53
C LYS A 19 -11.97 1.57 6.74
N LYS A 20 -12.23 1.98 5.49
CA LYS A 20 -13.31 1.43 4.64
C LYS A 20 -12.73 0.59 3.51
N PHE A 21 -13.39 -0.51 3.17
CA PHE A 21 -13.04 -1.38 2.06
C PHE A 21 -12.75 -0.61 0.77
N SER A 22 -13.68 0.26 0.35
CA SER A 22 -13.55 1.07 -0.87
C SER A 22 -12.31 1.98 -0.85
N ASN A 23 -11.97 2.53 0.32
CA ASN A 23 -10.84 3.45 0.44
C ASN A 23 -9.52 2.69 0.34
N ILE A 24 -9.45 1.51 0.95
CA ILE A 24 -8.30 0.61 0.83
C ILE A 24 -8.14 0.16 -0.61
N GLN A 25 -9.23 -0.30 -1.24
CA GLN A 25 -9.25 -0.71 -2.64
C GLN A 25 -8.76 0.41 -3.58
N ASN A 26 -9.25 1.62 -3.37
CA ASN A 26 -8.88 2.76 -4.22
C ASN A 26 -7.40 3.13 -4.07
N GLU A 27 -6.81 2.97 -2.89
CA GLU A 27 -5.39 3.24 -2.65
C GLU A 27 -4.49 2.11 -3.16
N THR A 28 -4.85 0.86 -2.92
CA THR A 28 -4.01 -0.31 -3.23
C THR A 28 -4.21 -0.85 -4.63
N LYS A 29 -5.30 -0.47 -5.32
CA LYS A 29 -5.73 -0.98 -6.64
C LYS A 29 -5.97 -2.49 -6.69
N ILE A 30 -6.06 -3.15 -5.53
CA ILE A 30 -6.33 -4.58 -5.44
C ILE A 30 -7.80 -4.85 -5.83
N SER A 31 -8.06 -5.93 -6.58
CA SER A 31 -9.43 -6.30 -6.96
C SER A 31 -10.30 -6.56 -5.72
N SER A 32 -11.62 -6.40 -5.85
CA SER A 32 -12.52 -6.61 -4.69
C SER A 32 -12.43 -8.04 -4.14
N GLU A 33 -12.30 -9.03 -5.01
CA GLU A 33 -12.19 -10.44 -4.63
C GLU A 33 -10.90 -10.70 -3.85
N GLU A 34 -9.76 -10.24 -4.38
CA GLU A 34 -8.46 -10.39 -3.73
C GLU A 34 -8.37 -9.61 -2.42
N LEU A 35 -8.91 -8.39 -2.36
CA LEU A 35 -8.92 -7.59 -1.13
C LEU A 35 -9.74 -8.26 -0.03
N ASN A 36 -10.87 -8.88 -0.36
CA ASN A 36 -11.66 -9.63 0.63
C ASN A 36 -10.86 -10.79 1.22
N LEU A 37 -10.15 -11.57 0.38
CA LEU A 37 -9.31 -12.68 0.85
C LEU A 37 -8.18 -12.20 1.77
N ILE A 38 -7.53 -11.09 1.40
CA ILE A 38 -6.46 -10.49 2.22
C ILE A 38 -7.02 -10.02 3.57
N LEU A 39 -8.16 -9.33 3.58
CA LEU A 39 -8.77 -8.85 4.82
C LEU A 39 -9.19 -10.00 5.73
N GLU A 40 -9.77 -11.07 5.18
CA GLU A 40 -10.10 -12.28 5.92
C GLU A 40 -8.85 -12.93 6.53
N GLU A 41 -7.77 -13.02 5.76
CA GLU A 41 -6.50 -13.56 6.25
C GLU A 41 -5.87 -12.70 7.36
N LEU A 42 -5.88 -11.37 7.19
CA LEU A 42 -5.39 -10.42 8.20
C LEU A 42 -6.21 -10.47 9.50
N GLU A 43 -7.53 -10.65 9.40
CA GLU A 43 -8.41 -10.81 10.56
C GLU A 43 -8.16 -12.15 11.26
N ASN A 44 -8.04 -13.24 10.50
CA ASN A 44 -7.70 -14.57 11.03
C ASN A 44 -6.34 -14.58 11.75
N LYS A 45 -5.38 -13.80 11.26
CA LYS A 45 -4.07 -13.56 11.90
C LYS A 45 -4.12 -12.59 13.07
N LYS A 46 -5.29 -11.99 13.38
CA LYS A 46 -5.50 -10.94 14.40
C LYS A 46 -4.70 -9.67 14.15
N PHE A 47 -4.30 -9.41 12.91
CA PHE A 47 -3.57 -8.19 12.54
C PHE A 47 -4.50 -7.00 12.34
N ILE A 48 -5.76 -7.27 12.03
CA ILE A 48 -6.82 -6.28 11.97
C ILE A 48 -8.03 -6.73 12.78
N LYS A 49 -8.90 -5.77 13.09
CA LYS A 49 -10.23 -6.01 13.66
C LYS A 49 -11.29 -5.27 12.83
N VAL A 50 -12.46 -5.87 12.72
CA VAL A 50 -13.66 -5.28 12.13
C VAL A 50 -14.52 -4.70 13.24
N GLU A 51 -14.72 -3.39 13.24
CA GLU A 51 -15.58 -2.71 14.21
C GLU A 51 -16.87 -2.25 13.55
N GLU A 52 -18.01 -2.64 14.12
CA GLU A 52 -19.31 -2.11 13.76
C GLU A 52 -19.63 -0.90 14.64
N LYS A 53 -19.58 0.31 14.06
CA LYS A 53 -19.89 1.57 14.73
C LYS A 53 -21.27 2.08 14.33
N LYS A 54 -21.88 2.88 15.19
CA LYS A 54 -23.13 3.58 14.86
C LYS A 54 -22.79 4.89 14.14
N GLY A 55 -23.12 4.97 12.86
CA GLY A 55 -23.04 6.18 12.05
C GLY A 55 -24.38 6.90 11.94
N PHE A 56 -24.36 8.09 11.34
CA PHE A 56 -25.54 8.95 11.16
C PHE A 56 -26.64 8.28 10.33
N PHE A 57 -26.26 7.45 9.34
CA PHE A 57 -27.17 6.71 8.46
C PHE A 57 -27.33 5.22 8.82
N GLY A 58 -26.91 4.79 10.02
CA GLY A 58 -27.00 3.40 10.45
C GLY A 58 -25.65 2.79 10.80
N LYS A 59 -25.50 1.47 10.63
CA LYS A 59 -24.27 0.74 10.99
C LYS A 59 -23.14 1.05 10.00
N LYS A 60 -21.96 1.35 10.51
CA LYS A 60 -20.73 1.63 9.74
C LYS A 60 -19.68 0.59 10.11
N ILE A 61 -19.15 -0.11 9.13
CA ILE A 61 -18.04 -1.06 9.31
C ILE A 61 -16.73 -0.29 9.14
N GLU A 62 -15.86 -0.38 10.14
CA GLU A 62 -14.51 0.19 10.11
C GLU A 62 -13.46 -0.89 10.39
N LEU A 63 -12.38 -0.87 9.60
CA LEU A 63 -11.21 -1.71 9.78
C LEU A 63 -10.16 -0.94 10.59
N GLU A 64 -9.60 -1.58 11.60
CA GLU A 64 -8.53 -1.03 12.42
C GLU A 64 -7.40 -2.05 12.56
N VAL A 65 -6.15 -1.58 12.51
CA VAL A 65 -4.97 -2.42 12.77
C VAL A 65 -4.83 -2.68 14.26
N THR A 66 -4.46 -3.89 14.64
CA THR A 66 -4.16 -4.25 16.03
C THR A 66 -2.72 -3.89 16.41
N GLU A 67 -2.37 -4.00 17.69
CA GLU A 67 -0.97 -3.88 18.11
C GLU A 67 -0.09 -4.97 17.49
N GLU A 68 -0.60 -6.20 17.40
CA GLU A 68 0.10 -7.32 16.76
C GLU A 68 0.33 -7.07 15.27
N GLY A 69 -0.69 -6.60 14.55
CA GLY A 69 -0.57 -6.21 13.14
C GLY A 69 0.41 -5.05 12.93
N SER A 70 0.41 -4.07 13.82
CA SER A 70 1.35 -2.94 13.75
C SER A 70 2.80 -3.40 13.93
N ASN A 71 3.05 -4.25 14.92
CA ASN A 71 4.38 -4.80 15.20
C ASN A 71 4.89 -5.67 14.04
N GLU A 72 4.03 -6.49 13.45
CA GLU A 72 4.42 -7.32 12.29
C GLU A 72 4.71 -6.47 11.06
N LEU A 73 3.90 -5.43 10.82
CA LEU A 73 4.14 -4.48 9.74
C LEU A 73 5.48 -3.75 9.89
N ASP A 74 5.85 -3.33 11.10
CA ASP A 74 7.14 -2.67 11.34
C ASP A 74 8.33 -3.60 11.06
N LYS A 75 8.25 -4.86 11.50
CA LYS A 75 9.29 -5.86 11.17
C LYS A 75 9.44 -6.02 9.66
N LYS A 76 8.32 -6.12 8.93
CA LYS A 76 8.36 -6.26 7.47
C LYS A 76 8.92 -5.02 6.79
N ILE A 77 8.59 -3.82 7.25
CA ILE A 77 9.18 -2.59 6.71
C ILE A 77 10.70 -2.58 6.92
N ILE A 78 11.20 -3.02 8.07
CA ILE A 78 12.65 -3.14 8.32
C ILE A 78 13.29 -4.15 7.35
N GLU A 79 12.70 -5.34 7.18
CA GLU A 79 13.18 -6.33 6.21
C GLU A 79 13.22 -5.77 4.78
N ILE A 80 12.20 -5.01 4.40
CA ILE A 80 12.10 -4.36 3.09
C ILE A 80 13.18 -3.28 2.92
N GLN A 81 13.43 -2.47 3.95
CA GLN A 81 14.50 -1.48 3.95
C GLN A 81 15.88 -2.12 3.81
N ASP A 82 16.13 -3.24 4.48
CA ASP A 82 17.41 -3.93 4.40
C ASP A 82 17.63 -4.57 3.02
N LYS A 83 16.58 -5.10 2.39
CA LYS A 83 16.63 -5.54 0.99
C LYS A 83 16.96 -4.40 0.02
N TRP A 84 16.39 -3.21 0.24
CA TRP A 84 16.71 -2.04 -0.57
C TRP A 84 18.17 -1.61 -0.42
N LYS A 85 18.68 -1.54 0.82
CA LYS A 85 20.10 -1.25 1.11
C LYS A 85 21.04 -2.27 0.47
N GLU A 86 20.68 -3.54 0.46
CA GLU A 86 21.50 -4.57 -0.20
C GLU A 86 21.62 -4.30 -1.71
N MET A 87 20.52 -3.93 -2.38
CA MET A 87 20.56 -3.55 -3.79
C MET A 87 21.38 -2.27 -4.03
N GLN A 88 21.29 -1.28 -3.12
CA GLN A 88 22.14 -0.08 -3.15
C GLN A 88 23.63 -0.44 -3.14
N LEU A 89 24.05 -1.27 -2.18
CA LEU A 89 25.44 -1.69 -2.05
C LEU A 89 25.91 -2.46 -3.29
N ILE A 90 25.07 -3.31 -3.87
CA ILE A 90 25.43 -4.04 -5.11
C ILE A 90 25.59 -3.06 -6.29
N TYR A 91 24.68 -2.08 -6.40
CA TYR A 91 24.76 -1.02 -7.42
C TYR A 91 26.02 -0.17 -7.28
N GLU A 92 26.37 0.27 -6.07
CA GLU A 92 27.58 1.06 -5.77
C GLU A 92 28.86 0.30 -6.16
N ASN A 93 28.86 -1.03 -6.02
CA ASN A 93 29.96 -1.89 -6.43
C ASN A 93 30.05 -2.11 -7.96
N GLY A 94 29.06 -1.67 -8.73
CA GLY A 94 29.04 -1.80 -10.18
C GLY A 94 28.74 -3.22 -10.70
N ASP A 95 28.31 -4.15 -9.83
CA ASP A 95 28.04 -5.54 -10.20
C ASP A 95 26.63 -5.71 -10.79
N LYS A 96 26.54 -5.52 -12.10
CA LYS A 96 25.26 -5.56 -12.85
C LYS A 96 24.57 -6.92 -12.76
N GLN A 97 25.32 -8.02 -12.83
CA GLN A 97 24.74 -9.37 -12.83
C GLN A 97 24.14 -9.69 -11.46
N LYS A 98 24.87 -9.37 -10.40
CA LYS A 98 24.37 -9.54 -9.04
C LYS A 98 23.20 -8.61 -8.74
N LEU A 99 23.22 -7.38 -9.26
CA LEU A 99 22.10 -6.43 -9.10
C LEU A 99 20.84 -6.98 -9.77
N GLN A 100 20.96 -7.46 -11.01
CA GLN A 100 19.87 -8.08 -11.74
C GLN A 100 19.31 -9.29 -11.00
N GLN A 101 20.18 -10.20 -10.56
CA GLN A 101 19.77 -11.37 -9.78
C GLN A 101 19.00 -10.95 -8.52
N LYS A 102 19.55 -10.01 -7.75
CA LYS A 102 18.93 -9.57 -6.50
C LYS A 102 17.60 -8.87 -6.72
N MET A 103 17.47 -8.12 -7.81
CA MET A 103 16.23 -7.45 -8.18
C MET A 103 15.15 -8.46 -8.59
N GLU A 104 15.49 -9.51 -9.34
CA GLU A 104 14.57 -10.61 -9.68
C GLU A 104 14.12 -11.38 -8.44
N GLU A 105 15.04 -11.72 -7.53
CA GLU A 105 14.73 -12.39 -6.26
C GLU A 105 13.76 -11.59 -5.39
N ASN A 106 13.76 -10.25 -5.53
CA ASN A 106 12.91 -9.35 -4.75
C ASN A 106 11.80 -8.70 -5.57
N LYS A 107 11.53 -9.19 -6.79
CA LYS A 107 10.56 -8.59 -7.72
C LYS A 107 9.18 -8.36 -7.08
N SER A 108 8.67 -9.33 -6.34
CA SER A 108 7.36 -9.23 -5.66
C SER A 108 7.33 -8.21 -4.52
N VAL A 109 8.48 -7.79 -4.01
CA VAL A 109 8.62 -6.83 -2.90
C VAL A 109 8.80 -5.40 -3.42
N LEU A 110 9.13 -5.21 -4.71
CA LEU A 110 9.32 -3.88 -5.30
C LEU A 110 8.07 -3.01 -5.18
N PRO A 111 6.84 -3.49 -5.50
CA PRO A 111 5.61 -2.71 -5.27
C PRO A 111 5.44 -2.28 -3.82
N THR A 112 5.82 -3.13 -2.87
CA THR A 112 5.76 -2.80 -1.45
C THR A 112 6.80 -1.72 -1.08
N MET A 113 8.02 -1.80 -1.61
CA MET A 113 9.03 -0.74 -1.40
C MET A 113 8.55 0.63 -1.90
N MET A 114 7.89 0.67 -3.08
CA MET A 114 7.29 1.88 -3.62
C MET A 114 6.13 2.38 -2.76
N PHE A 115 5.21 1.50 -2.38
CA PHE A 115 4.06 1.86 -1.53
C PHE A 115 4.45 2.46 -0.17
N PHE A 116 5.59 2.02 0.40
CA PHE A 116 6.12 2.57 1.65
C PHE A 116 7.15 3.69 1.48
N GLY A 117 7.48 4.09 0.24
CA GLY A 117 8.50 5.11 -0.03
C GLY A 117 9.91 4.72 0.41
N VAL A 118 10.19 3.41 0.52
CA VAL A 118 11.53 2.88 0.85
C VAL A 118 12.45 2.99 -0.36
N MET A 119 11.89 2.81 -1.56
CA MET A 119 12.59 2.90 -2.84
C MET A 119 12.62 4.34 -3.33
N ASP A 120 13.82 4.86 -3.60
CA ASP A 120 14.01 6.12 -4.34
C ASP A 120 13.89 5.86 -5.84
N MET A 121 12.89 6.48 -6.49
CA MET A 121 12.56 6.25 -7.89
C MET A 121 13.66 6.72 -8.85
N MET A 122 14.40 7.79 -8.51
CA MET A 122 15.53 8.23 -9.33
C MET A 122 16.66 7.21 -9.28
N MET A 123 17.03 6.73 -8.10
CA MET A 123 18.07 5.73 -7.95
C MET A 123 17.65 4.38 -8.55
N PHE A 124 16.38 4.00 -8.40
CA PHE A 124 15.83 2.84 -9.07
C PHE A 124 15.98 2.96 -10.59
N SER A 125 15.61 4.10 -11.19
CA SER A 125 15.80 4.33 -12.64
C SER A 125 17.27 4.23 -13.08
N MET A 126 18.21 4.70 -12.24
CA MET A 126 19.65 4.57 -12.50
C MET A 126 20.13 3.12 -12.44
N MET A 127 19.62 2.32 -11.50
CA MET A 127 19.89 0.87 -11.43
C MET A 127 19.44 0.16 -12.70
N PHE A 128 18.23 0.47 -13.19
CA PHE A 128 17.70 -0.06 -14.46
C PHE A 128 18.56 0.33 -15.66
N SER A 129 18.94 1.60 -15.75
CA SER A 129 19.84 2.10 -16.80
C SER A 129 21.19 1.36 -16.78
N MET A 130 21.74 1.10 -15.59
CA MET A 130 22.99 0.35 -15.43
C MET A 130 22.86 -1.11 -15.89
N MET A 131 21.75 -1.76 -15.58
CA MET A 131 21.45 -3.15 -15.99
C MET A 131 21.11 -3.27 -17.49
N GLY A 132 20.66 -2.18 -18.13
CA GLY A 132 20.24 -2.19 -19.53
C GLY A 132 18.92 -2.92 -19.76
N VAL A 133 18.06 -3.01 -18.73
CA VAL A 133 16.74 -3.65 -18.79
C VAL A 133 15.64 -2.60 -18.59
N GLY A 134 14.39 -2.92 -18.96
CA GLY A 134 13.27 -2.00 -18.83
C GLY A 134 12.62 -2.06 -17.45
N MET A 135 12.25 -0.90 -16.88
CA MET A 135 11.56 -0.85 -15.59
C MET A 135 10.21 -1.58 -15.61
N SER A 136 9.53 -1.57 -16.76
CA SER A 136 8.28 -2.29 -17.01
C SER A 136 8.39 -3.81 -16.86
N ASP A 137 9.61 -4.36 -16.92
CA ASP A 137 9.82 -5.81 -16.76
C ASP A 137 9.66 -6.23 -15.29
N TYR A 138 9.74 -5.27 -14.35
CA TYR A 138 9.74 -5.51 -12.91
C TYR A 138 8.58 -4.85 -12.18
N VAL A 139 8.09 -3.72 -12.70
CA VAL A 139 7.03 -2.92 -12.09
C VAL A 139 5.91 -2.68 -13.10
N SER A 140 4.66 -2.85 -12.67
CA SER A 140 3.52 -2.57 -13.53
C SER A 140 3.31 -1.06 -13.72
N GLN A 141 2.71 -0.66 -14.84
CA GLN A 141 2.37 0.77 -15.05
C GLN A 141 1.41 1.30 -13.99
N GLU A 142 0.57 0.44 -13.44
CA GLU A 142 -0.39 0.76 -12.37
C GLU A 142 0.33 1.12 -11.07
N ASP A 143 1.41 0.42 -10.73
CA ASP A 143 2.22 0.71 -9.54
C ASP A 143 3.00 2.03 -9.68
N MET A 144 3.50 2.34 -10.89
CA MET A 144 4.29 3.56 -11.17
C MET A 144 3.46 4.84 -11.15
N ALA A 145 2.17 4.77 -11.47
CA ALA A 145 1.28 5.94 -11.51
C ALA A 145 0.89 6.45 -10.11
N ASN A 146 1.23 5.73 -9.03
CA ASN A 146 0.81 6.03 -7.67
C ASN A 146 1.71 7.07 -6.95
N ASP A 147 2.94 7.28 -7.43
CA ASP A 147 3.95 8.17 -6.81
C ASP A 147 3.63 9.67 -6.95
N GLY A 148 2.60 10.04 -7.72
CA GLY A 148 2.13 11.41 -7.85
C GLY A 148 1.11 11.87 -6.79
N SER A 149 0.77 11.02 -5.79
CA SER A 149 -0.38 11.23 -4.90
C SER A 149 -0.07 11.23 -3.41
N MET A 150 1.21 11.17 -3.00
CA MET A 150 1.57 11.04 -1.59
C MET A 150 1.78 12.36 -0.83
N ASP A 151 1.38 13.50 -1.41
CA ASP A 151 1.32 14.78 -0.72
C ASP A 151 0.02 15.52 -1.06
N ASP A 152 -1.04 15.23 -0.30
CA ASP A 152 -2.04 16.22 0.16
C ASP A 152 -3.06 15.53 1.08
N GLY A 153 -3.08 15.98 2.32
CA GLY A 153 -4.35 16.14 3.01
C GLY A 153 -4.88 14.90 3.71
N SER A 154 -4.54 14.82 4.99
CA SER A 154 -5.57 14.75 6.01
C SER A 154 -6.72 15.74 5.71
N MET A 155 -7.62 15.39 4.79
CA MET A 155 -8.98 15.88 4.81
C MET A 155 -9.75 14.92 5.70
N ASP A 156 -9.79 15.38 6.93
CA ASP A 156 -10.89 15.22 7.87
C ASP A 156 -12.22 14.82 7.19
N ASP A 157 -12.98 14.09 7.98
CA ASP A 157 -14.39 13.80 7.86
C ASP A 157 -15.22 15.05 7.47
N GLY A 158 -15.20 15.38 6.19
CA GLY A 158 -16.04 16.38 5.57
C GLY A 158 -17.21 15.70 4.90
N SER A 159 -18.20 15.33 5.69
CA SER A 159 -19.57 15.09 5.25
C SER A 159 -20.02 16.19 4.29
N MET A 160 -19.97 15.93 2.99
CA MET A 160 -20.86 16.57 2.01
C MET A 160 -22.00 15.60 1.76
N ASP A 161 -22.88 15.52 2.75
CA ASP A 161 -24.29 15.20 2.53
C ASP A 161 -25.06 16.46 2.87
N ASP A 162 -25.41 17.24 1.85
CA ASP A 162 -26.81 17.58 1.70
C ASP A 162 -27.05 18.01 0.25
N GLY A 163 -27.67 17.09 -0.49
CA GLY A 163 -28.37 17.44 -1.71
C GLY A 163 -29.52 18.36 -1.33
N GLY A 164 -29.31 19.66 -1.52
CA GLY A 164 -30.37 20.66 -1.47
C GLY A 164 -31.38 20.39 -2.58
N PHE A 165 -32.40 19.60 -2.24
CA PHE A 165 -33.68 19.59 -2.92
C PHE A 165 -34.25 21.00 -2.88
N ASP A 166 -34.33 21.66 -4.04
CA ASP A 166 -35.18 22.82 -4.24
C ASP A 166 -36.65 22.35 -4.18
N PHE A 167 -37.18 22.25 -2.96
CA PHE A 167 -38.62 22.18 -2.72
C PHE A 167 -39.18 23.60 -2.69
N ASP A 168 -39.66 24.03 -3.85
CA ASP A 168 -40.40 25.27 -4.02
C ASP A 168 -41.81 25.11 -3.40
N ILE A 169 -42.01 25.63 -2.19
CA ILE A 169 -43.34 25.84 -1.58
C ILE A 169 -43.34 27.20 -0.86
N GLY A 170 -44.14 28.14 -1.36
CA GLY A 170 -44.76 29.20 -0.55
C GLY A 170 -44.79 30.59 -1.20
N PHE A 171 -45.85 30.92 -1.96
CA PHE A 171 -47.07 31.60 -1.50
C PHE A 171 -47.94 32.00 -2.70
#